data_AF-A0A7V6IUX8-F1
#
_entry.id   AF-A0A7V6IUX8-F1
#
_cell.length_a   1.000
_cell.length_b   1.000
_cell.length_c   1.000
_cell.angle_alpha   90.00
_cell.angle_beta   90.00
_cell.angle_gamma   90.00
#
_symmetry.space_group_name_H-M   'P 1'
#
loop_
_entity.id
_entity.type
_entity.pdbx_description
1 polymer ?
#
loop_
_entity_poly.entity_id
_entity_poly.type
_entity_poly.pdbx_seq_one_letter_code
_entity_poly.pdbx_strand_id
1 'polypeptide(L)'
;MKKIFLLLLMSLFLVVTYGCNFEGEESSIKESYIVIDINPSIEIITDENGLIVDVNPLNDDAEILLLDTNFKDLNLEETVNQILTLALEMGYIEEELDNAILVTVATDSNVEAVENVIESEIEKVINERKMKIEVIKSQFENNEELISQAEALGVSVGKLKLATYASTFGNLSLEEAVQMPVRDLNNILHNARKEVKEFYREELKEQFFNLKDELKVKYYQKVTELIYDTLSNLSDEELINLFDTIEVKTIYLNYLNEINNLLNDNHEEIENTNQDKEIDEIITELETQLEELLNKFKKAHGRDKKEFIESIKNIRSTLKDLYKEHKNQHRKNNSFQKFKMFFAYRDIRHKYVIEFRNIGVDFDEFEKYFTNQLEKEINNIIYELQEELEAVKNEFENQGKLYRDYLKEERNLLRDNN
;
A
#
# COMPACT_ATOMS: atom_id res chain seq x y z
N MET A 1 -22.86 5.43 58.02
CA MET A 1 -22.19 5.66 56.72
C MET A 1 -20.88 4.86 56.55
N LYS A 2 -20.00 4.73 57.55
CA LYS A 2 -18.76 3.92 57.43
C LYS A 2 -18.94 2.40 57.24
N LYS A 3 -20.08 1.82 57.66
CA LYS A 3 -20.36 0.37 57.48
C LYS A 3 -20.93 0.00 56.10
N ILE A 4 -21.46 0.98 55.35
CA ILE A 4 -21.97 0.76 53.98
C ILE A 4 -20.81 0.81 52.97
N PHE A 5 -19.78 1.61 53.25
CA PHE A 5 -18.58 1.70 52.41
C PHE A 5 -17.72 0.41 52.45
N LEU A 6 -17.74 -0.33 53.56
CA LEU A 6 -16.98 -1.59 53.69
C LEU A 6 -17.63 -2.76 52.92
N LEU A 7 -18.96 -2.76 52.78
CA LEU A 7 -19.68 -3.77 52.00
C LEU A 7 -19.53 -3.57 50.48
N LEU A 8 -19.43 -2.32 50.02
CA LEU A 8 -19.16 -2.00 48.61
C LEU A 8 -17.71 -2.31 48.19
N LEU A 9 -16.75 -2.26 49.12
CA LEU A 9 -15.36 -2.66 48.85
C LEU A 9 -15.19 -4.18 48.79
N MET A 10 -16.01 -4.94 49.51
CA MET A 10 -15.96 -6.41 49.51
C MET A 10 -16.65 -7.03 48.28
N SER A 11 -17.64 -6.34 47.69
CA SER A 11 -18.22 -6.76 46.40
C SER A 11 -17.30 -6.44 45.21
N LEU A 12 -16.42 -5.45 45.33
CA LEU A 12 -15.44 -5.14 44.28
C LEU A 12 -14.27 -6.14 44.26
N PHE A 13 -14.00 -6.82 45.38
CA PHE A 13 -12.92 -7.81 45.47
C PHE A 13 -13.34 -9.23 45.03
N LEU A 14 -14.64 -9.54 45.01
CA LEU A 14 -15.18 -10.82 44.52
C LEU A 14 -15.33 -10.87 42.99
N VAL A 15 -15.23 -9.73 42.29
CA VAL A 15 -15.24 -9.66 40.81
C VAL A 15 -13.82 -9.87 40.23
N VAL A 16 -12.77 -9.82 41.05
CA VAL A 16 -11.36 -9.95 40.59
C VAL A 16 -10.82 -11.39 40.69
N THR A 17 -11.57 -12.34 41.26
CA THR A 17 -11.11 -13.74 41.40
C THR A 17 -11.93 -14.79 40.65
N TYR A 18 -12.87 -14.38 39.79
CA TYR A 18 -13.13 -15.17 38.59
C TYR A 18 -12.06 -14.79 37.56
N GLY A 19 -10.82 -15.20 37.87
CA GLY A 19 -9.91 -15.54 36.80
C GLY A 19 -10.63 -16.60 36.00
N CYS A 20 -11.23 -16.18 34.89
CA CYS A 20 -11.37 -17.10 33.77
C CYS A 20 -9.99 -17.73 33.65
N ASN A 21 -9.91 -19.02 33.92
CA ASN A 21 -9.03 -19.85 33.14
C ASN A 21 -9.51 -19.69 31.70
N PHE A 22 -9.09 -18.59 31.05
CA PHE A 22 -8.79 -18.65 29.63
C PHE A 22 -7.61 -19.63 29.57
N GLU A 23 -7.93 -20.92 29.59
CA GLU A 23 -7.29 -21.80 28.63
C GLU A 23 -7.59 -21.10 27.30
N GLY A 24 -6.65 -20.27 26.84
CA GLY A 24 -6.76 -19.65 25.55
C GLY A 24 -6.93 -20.79 24.58
N GLU A 25 -8.07 -20.83 23.88
CA GLU A 25 -8.12 -21.57 22.63
C GLU A 25 -6.91 -21.08 21.84
N GLU A 26 -5.94 -21.98 21.62
CA GLU A 26 -4.81 -21.66 20.76
C GLU A 26 -5.39 -21.15 19.45
N SER A 27 -5.02 -19.93 19.06
CA SER A 27 -5.42 -19.37 17.78
C SER A 27 -5.03 -20.37 16.69
N SER A 28 -6.01 -20.88 15.94
CA SER A 28 -5.77 -21.84 14.86
C SER A 28 -4.88 -21.26 13.75
N ILE A 29 -4.73 -19.93 13.75
CA ILE A 29 -4.00 -19.12 12.78
C ILE A 29 -2.55 -18.86 13.24
N LYS A 30 -2.13 -19.34 14.41
CA LYS A 30 -0.78 -19.12 14.94
C LYS A 30 0.31 -19.58 13.97
N GLU A 31 1.36 -18.76 13.85
CA GLU A 31 2.61 -19.05 13.13
C GLU A 31 2.38 -19.55 11.69
N SER A 32 1.41 -18.96 11.00
CA SER A 32 0.98 -19.39 9.66
C SER A 32 1.65 -18.56 8.58
N TYR A 33 2.01 -19.24 7.49
CA TYR A 33 2.35 -18.66 6.20
C TYR A 33 1.17 -18.84 5.27
N ILE A 34 0.70 -17.74 4.71
CA ILE A 34 -0.50 -17.70 3.86
C ILE A 34 -0.13 -16.97 2.58
N VAL A 35 -0.55 -17.51 1.44
CA VAL A 35 -0.51 -16.82 0.15
C VAL A 35 -1.92 -16.70 -0.39
N ILE A 36 -2.27 -15.49 -0.80
CA ILE A 36 -3.51 -15.16 -1.47
C ILE A 36 -3.16 -14.71 -2.89
N ASP A 37 -3.54 -15.53 -3.86
CA ASP A 37 -3.32 -15.32 -5.28
C ASP A 37 -4.65 -14.91 -5.92
N ILE A 38 -4.86 -13.59 -6.03
CA ILE A 38 -6.00 -12.94 -6.69
C ILE A 38 -5.62 -12.52 -8.13
N ASN A 39 -4.33 -12.56 -8.46
CA ASN A 39 -3.71 -11.78 -9.54
C ASN A 39 -3.90 -10.28 -9.25
N PRO A 40 -3.36 -9.78 -8.13
CA PRO A 40 -1.99 -10.02 -7.61
C PRO A 40 -1.77 -11.17 -6.59
N SER A 41 -0.49 -11.52 -6.32
CA SER A 41 -0.06 -12.57 -5.39
C SER A 41 0.57 -12.02 -4.11
N ILE A 42 -0.01 -12.31 -2.94
CA ILE A 42 0.35 -11.68 -1.66
C ILE A 42 0.68 -12.73 -0.60
N GLU A 43 1.80 -12.55 0.10
CA GLU A 43 2.23 -13.33 1.26
C GLU A 43 1.79 -12.64 2.55
N ILE A 44 1.29 -13.42 3.52
CA ILE A 44 0.91 -13.00 4.86
C ILE A 44 1.58 -13.94 5.88
N ILE A 45 2.20 -13.36 6.91
CA ILE A 45 2.86 -14.09 8.00
C ILE A 45 2.24 -13.67 9.34
N THR A 46 1.85 -14.65 10.15
CA THR A 46 1.27 -14.43 11.49
C THR A 46 2.20 -14.83 12.63
N ASP A 47 2.02 -14.24 13.81
CA ASP A 47 2.73 -14.58 15.05
C ASP A 47 2.08 -15.75 15.81
N GLU A 48 2.60 -16.05 17.00
CA GLU A 48 2.07 -17.06 17.92
C GLU A 48 0.63 -16.76 18.41
N ASN A 49 0.18 -15.51 18.32
CA ASN A 49 -1.17 -15.09 18.68
C ASN A 49 -2.13 -15.08 17.46
N GLY A 50 -1.62 -15.35 16.26
CA GLY A 50 -2.36 -15.23 15.00
C GLY A 50 -2.52 -13.80 14.50
N LEU A 51 -1.76 -12.83 15.04
CA LEU A 51 -1.72 -11.46 14.56
C LEU A 51 -0.74 -11.33 13.39
N ILE A 52 -1.04 -10.43 12.45
CA ILE A 52 -0.19 -10.20 11.29
C ILE A 52 1.13 -9.55 11.70
N VAL A 53 2.23 -10.25 11.41
CA VAL A 53 3.59 -9.73 11.57
C VAL A 53 4.05 -9.07 10.28
N ASP A 54 3.68 -9.65 9.15
CA ASP A 54 4.13 -9.16 7.85
C ASP A 54 3.16 -9.49 6.72
N VAL A 55 3.04 -8.56 5.77
CA VAL A 55 2.37 -8.76 4.48
C VAL A 55 3.30 -8.33 3.37
N ASN A 56 3.63 -9.23 2.46
CA ASN A 56 4.66 -9.06 1.45
C ASN A 56 4.10 -9.27 0.05
N PRO A 57 4.51 -8.45 -0.92
CA PRO A 57 4.23 -8.74 -2.32
C PRO A 57 5.06 -9.93 -2.82
N LEU A 58 4.42 -10.84 -3.57
CA LEU A 58 5.10 -11.95 -4.25
C LEU A 58 5.30 -11.71 -5.75
N ASN A 59 4.54 -10.80 -6.35
CA ASN A 59 4.69 -10.34 -7.73
C ASN A 59 4.58 -8.81 -7.82
N ASP A 60 4.88 -8.28 -9.01
CA ASP A 60 4.95 -6.84 -9.27
C ASP A 60 3.57 -6.18 -9.02
N ASP A 61 2.47 -6.77 -9.50
CA ASP A 61 1.11 -6.30 -9.22
C ASP A 61 0.78 -6.19 -7.71
N ALA A 62 1.30 -7.12 -6.88
CA ALA A 62 1.12 -7.06 -5.44
C ALA A 62 1.94 -5.94 -4.80
N GLU A 63 3.08 -5.57 -5.38
CA GLU A 63 3.85 -4.40 -4.91
C GLU A 63 2.96 -3.18 -4.98
N ILE A 64 2.33 -2.96 -6.13
CA ILE A 64 1.38 -1.87 -6.38
C ILE A 64 0.22 -1.90 -5.38
N LEU A 65 -0.43 -3.07 -5.24
CA LEU A 65 -1.60 -3.23 -4.38
C LEU A 65 -1.31 -2.88 -2.92
N LEU A 66 -0.08 -3.14 -2.44
CA LEU A 66 0.29 -3.02 -1.03
C LEU A 66 1.00 -1.69 -0.66
N LEU A 67 1.29 -0.80 -1.62
CA LEU A 67 2.15 0.39 -1.43
C LEU A 67 1.75 1.30 -0.24
N ASP A 68 0.45 1.51 -0.02
CA ASP A 68 -0.07 2.43 1.02
C ASP A 68 -0.73 1.70 2.20
N THR A 69 -0.29 0.47 2.47
CA THR A 69 -0.95 -0.38 3.47
C THR A 69 -0.10 -0.58 4.72
N ASN A 70 -0.77 -0.84 5.85
CA ASN A 70 -0.12 -1.30 7.06
C ASN A 70 -1.02 -2.29 7.79
N PHE A 71 -0.75 -3.57 7.57
CA PHE A 71 -1.51 -4.67 8.15
C PHE A 71 -0.94 -5.18 9.47
N LYS A 72 0.16 -4.60 9.95
CA LYS A 72 0.82 -5.06 11.17
C LYS A 72 -0.13 -4.98 12.37
N ASP A 73 -0.13 -6.03 13.18
CA ASP A 73 -0.92 -6.19 14.40
C ASP A 73 -2.45 -6.30 14.16
N LEU A 74 -2.89 -6.37 12.89
CA LEU A 74 -4.27 -6.73 12.55
C LEU A 74 -4.49 -8.25 12.67
N ASN A 75 -5.75 -8.67 12.71
CA ASN A 75 -6.11 -10.09 12.55
C ASN A 75 -6.16 -10.48 11.07
N LEU A 76 -6.22 -11.79 10.81
CA LEU A 76 -6.23 -12.33 9.44
C LEU A 76 -7.48 -11.89 8.68
N GLU A 77 -8.66 -11.93 9.30
CA GLU A 77 -9.92 -11.58 8.66
C GLU A 77 -9.94 -10.13 8.16
N GLU A 78 -9.55 -9.19 9.02
CA GLU A 78 -9.45 -7.76 8.68
C GLU A 78 -8.43 -7.52 7.56
N THR A 79 -7.30 -8.23 7.60
CA THR A 79 -6.27 -8.12 6.57
C THR A 79 -6.75 -8.63 5.21
N VAL A 80 -7.40 -9.79 5.18
CA VAL A 80 -7.99 -10.38 3.97
C VAL A 80 -9.04 -9.44 3.38
N ASN A 81 -9.93 -8.92 4.23
CA ASN A 81 -10.99 -8.00 3.81
C ASN A 81 -10.43 -6.73 3.15
N GLN A 82 -9.42 -6.12 3.76
CA GLN A 82 -8.77 -4.92 3.22
C GLN A 82 -8.02 -5.22 1.91
N ILE A 83 -7.33 -6.35 1.81
CA ILE A 83 -6.65 -6.77 0.57
C ILE A 83 -7.66 -6.95 -0.57
N LEU A 84 -8.77 -7.64 -0.33
CA LEU A 84 -9.82 -7.85 -1.33
C LEU A 84 -10.47 -6.54 -1.75
N THR A 85 -10.72 -5.64 -0.78
CA THR A 85 -11.27 -4.31 -1.05
C THR A 85 -10.35 -3.49 -1.94
N LEU A 86 -9.05 -3.48 -1.65
CA LEU A 86 -8.06 -2.80 -2.48
C LEU A 86 -8.00 -3.42 -3.88
N ALA A 87 -8.03 -4.76 -3.98
CA ALA A 87 -7.96 -5.46 -5.25
C ALA A 87 -9.17 -5.13 -6.15
N LEU A 88 -10.36 -4.97 -5.55
CA LEU A 88 -11.56 -4.51 -6.23
C LEU A 88 -11.46 -3.05 -6.67
N GLU A 89 -11.04 -2.16 -5.76
CA GLU A 89 -10.88 -0.72 -6.07
C GLU A 89 -9.87 -0.47 -7.18
N MET A 90 -8.85 -1.32 -7.28
CA MET A 90 -7.80 -1.25 -8.30
C MET A 90 -8.13 -2.05 -9.57
N GLY A 91 -9.28 -2.72 -9.63
CA GLY A 91 -9.74 -3.44 -10.82
C GLY A 91 -9.07 -4.80 -11.07
N TYR A 92 -8.37 -5.37 -10.08
CA TYR A 92 -7.82 -6.72 -10.15
C TYR A 92 -8.90 -7.81 -10.01
N ILE A 93 -10.03 -7.45 -9.38
CA ILE A 93 -11.23 -8.28 -9.33
C ILE A 93 -12.34 -7.53 -10.05
N GLU A 94 -12.89 -8.12 -11.11
CA GLU A 94 -13.96 -7.50 -11.90
C GLU A 94 -15.33 -8.10 -11.53
N GLU A 95 -16.32 -7.25 -11.23
CA GLU A 95 -17.64 -7.70 -10.75
C GLU A 95 -18.41 -8.54 -11.79
N GLU A 96 -18.16 -8.33 -13.09
CA GLU A 96 -18.89 -8.98 -14.19
C GLU A 96 -18.21 -10.24 -14.76
N LEU A 97 -17.00 -10.57 -14.31
CA LEU A 97 -16.23 -11.73 -14.77
C LEU A 97 -16.21 -12.86 -13.73
N ASP A 98 -15.92 -14.07 -14.21
CA ASP A 98 -15.62 -15.21 -13.32
C ASP A 98 -14.20 -15.03 -12.78
N ASN A 99 -14.08 -14.66 -11.51
CA ASN A 99 -12.78 -14.53 -10.84
C ASN A 99 -12.45 -15.80 -10.04
N ALA A 100 -11.17 -16.09 -9.84
CA ALA A 100 -10.72 -17.16 -8.96
C ALA A 100 -9.64 -16.64 -8.00
N ILE A 101 -9.71 -17.06 -6.74
CA ILE A 101 -8.73 -16.75 -5.72
C ILE A 101 -8.10 -18.06 -5.26
N LEU A 102 -6.80 -18.20 -5.45
CA LEU A 102 -6.04 -19.34 -4.95
C LEU A 102 -5.49 -19.02 -3.55
N VAL A 103 -5.76 -19.90 -2.60
CA VAL A 103 -5.30 -19.79 -1.21
C VAL A 103 -4.31 -20.90 -0.92
N THR A 104 -3.07 -20.53 -0.56
CA THR A 104 -2.04 -21.47 -0.10
C THR A 104 -1.77 -21.24 1.37
N VAL A 105 -1.78 -22.29 2.18
CA VAL A 105 -1.46 -22.21 3.61
C VAL A 105 -0.36 -23.20 3.98
N ALA A 106 0.60 -22.75 4.79
CA ALA A 106 1.52 -23.60 5.52
C ALA A 106 1.52 -23.20 7.00
N THR A 107 1.22 -24.17 7.87
CA THR A 107 1.26 -24.00 9.33
C THR A 107 1.62 -25.35 9.96
N ASP A 108 2.29 -25.31 11.11
CA ASP A 108 2.48 -26.51 11.95
C ASP A 108 1.23 -26.83 12.79
N SER A 109 0.19 -25.98 12.71
CA SER A 109 -1.12 -26.13 13.36
C SER A 109 -2.10 -26.90 12.45
N ASN A 110 -3.34 -26.41 12.29
CA ASN A 110 -4.34 -27.02 11.43
C ASN A 110 -4.55 -26.17 10.16
N VAL A 111 -4.02 -26.66 9.03
CA VAL A 111 -4.13 -26.01 7.71
C VAL A 111 -5.59 -25.75 7.32
N GLU A 112 -6.46 -26.75 7.46
CA GLU A 112 -7.87 -26.64 7.07
C GLU A 112 -8.61 -25.57 7.88
N ALA A 113 -8.26 -25.41 9.17
CA ALA A 113 -8.86 -24.37 10.01
C ALA A 113 -8.51 -22.96 9.52
N VAL A 114 -7.27 -22.72 9.11
CA VAL A 114 -6.84 -21.43 8.56
C VAL A 114 -7.47 -21.17 7.18
N GLU A 115 -7.50 -22.18 6.32
CA GLU A 115 -8.15 -22.09 5.00
C GLU A 115 -9.64 -21.75 5.13
N ASN A 116 -10.35 -22.36 6.08
CA ASN A 116 -11.77 -22.08 6.31
C ASN A 116 -12.04 -20.67 6.82
N VAL A 117 -11.13 -20.08 7.62
CA VAL A 117 -11.24 -18.68 8.05
C VAL A 117 -11.12 -17.74 6.84
N ILE A 118 -10.14 -17.97 5.98
CA ILE A 118 -9.90 -17.16 4.78
C ILE A 118 -11.08 -17.30 3.81
N GLU A 119 -11.53 -18.53 3.55
CA GLU A 119 -12.68 -18.82 2.69
C GLU A 119 -13.94 -18.12 3.21
N SER A 120 -14.23 -18.22 4.51
CA SER A 120 -15.39 -17.54 5.11
C SER A 120 -15.32 -16.02 4.96
N GLU A 121 -14.14 -15.40 5.06
CA GLU A 121 -14.00 -13.97 4.90
C GLU A 121 -14.15 -13.53 3.44
N ILE A 122 -13.57 -14.27 2.50
CA ILE A 122 -13.76 -14.05 1.07
C ILE A 122 -15.26 -14.17 0.71
N GLU A 123 -15.94 -15.20 1.20
CA GLU A 123 -17.38 -15.40 0.98
C GLU A 123 -18.23 -14.23 1.49
N LYS A 124 -17.87 -13.59 2.61
CA LYS A 124 -18.59 -12.39 3.07
C LYS A 124 -18.48 -11.26 2.04
N VAL A 125 -17.27 -10.97 1.56
CA VAL A 125 -17.04 -9.92 0.55
C VAL A 125 -17.80 -10.23 -0.76
N ILE A 126 -17.76 -11.49 -1.21
CA ILE A 126 -18.53 -11.95 -2.38
C ILE A 126 -20.02 -11.69 -2.20
N ASN A 127 -20.58 -12.08 -1.05
CA ASN A 127 -22.01 -11.97 -0.76
C ASN A 127 -22.48 -10.52 -0.61
N GLU A 128 -21.69 -9.67 0.06
CA GLU A 128 -22.00 -8.24 0.26
C GLU A 128 -22.06 -7.49 -1.08
N ARG A 129 -21.15 -7.81 -2.01
CA ARG A 129 -21.03 -7.15 -3.31
C ARG A 129 -21.71 -7.89 -4.47
N LYS A 130 -22.31 -9.06 -4.21
CA LYS A 130 -23.02 -9.92 -5.19
C LYS A 130 -22.15 -10.35 -6.39
N MET A 131 -20.88 -10.62 -6.14
CA MET A 131 -19.93 -11.01 -7.17
C MET A 131 -19.90 -12.54 -7.39
N LYS A 132 -19.21 -12.99 -8.44
CA LYS A 132 -18.88 -14.40 -8.64
C LYS A 132 -17.37 -14.59 -8.54
N ILE A 133 -16.94 -15.23 -7.45
CA ILE A 133 -15.53 -15.55 -7.23
C ILE A 133 -15.45 -17.00 -6.75
N GLU A 134 -14.61 -17.81 -7.37
CA GLU A 134 -14.29 -19.17 -6.94
C GLU A 134 -13.07 -19.14 -6.00
N VAL A 135 -13.18 -19.77 -4.83
CA VAL A 135 -12.04 -19.93 -3.91
C VAL A 135 -11.44 -21.33 -4.08
N ILE A 136 -10.17 -21.39 -4.46
CA ILE A 136 -9.44 -22.64 -4.71
C ILE A 136 -8.36 -22.81 -3.63
N LYS A 137 -8.40 -23.91 -2.88
CA LYS A 137 -7.34 -24.24 -1.91
C LYS A 137 -6.17 -24.91 -2.63
N SER A 138 -4.94 -24.62 -2.23
CA SER A 138 -3.72 -25.05 -2.94
C SER A 138 -3.56 -26.56 -3.10
N GLN A 139 -4.14 -27.35 -2.21
CA GLN A 139 -4.19 -28.82 -2.32
C GLN A 139 -5.09 -29.33 -3.46
N PHE A 140 -5.91 -28.45 -4.05
CA PHE A 140 -6.76 -28.70 -5.21
C PHE A 140 -6.31 -27.90 -6.45
N GLU A 141 -5.12 -27.30 -6.42
CA GLU A 141 -4.50 -26.63 -7.57
C GLU A 141 -4.17 -27.64 -8.67
N ASN A 142 -4.47 -27.34 -9.95
CA ASN A 142 -4.14 -28.21 -11.09
C ASN A 142 -2.66 -28.09 -11.51
N ASN A 143 -1.74 -28.28 -10.57
CA ASN A 143 -0.30 -28.21 -10.81
C ASN A 143 0.37 -29.55 -10.44
N GLU A 144 0.26 -30.53 -11.34
CA GLU A 144 0.72 -31.91 -11.13
C GLU A 144 2.21 -32.01 -10.78
N GLU A 145 3.04 -31.13 -11.35
CA GLU A 145 4.48 -31.10 -11.06
C GLU A 145 4.75 -30.70 -9.62
N LEU A 146 4.10 -29.63 -9.15
CA LEU A 146 4.28 -29.11 -7.79
C LEU A 146 3.73 -30.11 -6.76
N ILE A 147 2.59 -30.73 -7.03
CA ILE A 147 2.02 -31.80 -6.20
C ILE A 147 2.98 -32.98 -6.12
N SER A 148 3.50 -33.46 -7.26
CA SER A 148 4.42 -34.60 -7.30
C SER A 148 5.73 -34.33 -6.53
N GLN A 149 6.25 -33.10 -6.62
CA GLN A 149 7.44 -32.69 -5.85
C GLN A 149 7.16 -32.66 -4.34
N ALA A 150 6.00 -32.13 -3.93
CA ALA A 150 5.59 -32.08 -2.53
C ALA A 150 5.41 -33.49 -1.94
N GLU A 151 4.77 -34.39 -2.70
CA GLU A 151 4.63 -35.81 -2.34
C GLU A 151 5.99 -36.52 -2.22
N ALA A 152 6.90 -36.29 -3.17
CA ALA A 152 8.23 -36.88 -3.16
C ALA A 152 9.06 -36.45 -1.93
N LEU A 153 8.86 -35.21 -1.47
CA LEU A 153 9.53 -34.65 -0.29
C LEU A 153 8.76 -34.90 1.01
N GLY A 154 7.56 -35.49 0.94
CA GLY A 154 6.73 -35.82 2.11
C GLY A 154 6.16 -34.59 2.84
N VAL A 155 5.94 -33.49 2.14
CA VAL A 155 5.46 -32.21 2.70
C VAL A 155 4.20 -31.72 1.97
N SER A 156 3.48 -30.77 2.56
CA SER A 156 2.34 -30.13 1.86
C SER A 156 2.81 -29.20 0.75
N VAL A 157 1.93 -28.90 -0.22
CA VAL A 157 2.15 -27.90 -1.27
C VAL A 157 2.56 -26.54 -0.68
N GLY A 158 1.84 -26.08 0.35
CA GLY A 158 2.19 -24.84 1.04
C GLY A 158 3.56 -24.88 1.70
N LYS A 159 3.91 -26.01 2.34
CA LYS A 159 5.22 -26.18 2.97
C LYS A 159 6.35 -26.18 1.94
N LEU A 160 6.16 -26.81 0.78
CA LEU A 160 7.12 -26.79 -0.32
C LEU A 160 7.32 -25.36 -0.87
N LYS A 161 6.22 -24.62 -1.11
CA LYS A 161 6.29 -23.22 -1.55
C LYS A 161 7.06 -22.36 -0.52
N LEU A 162 6.70 -22.44 0.77
CA LEU A 162 7.41 -21.74 1.85
C LEU A 162 8.89 -22.12 1.93
N ALA A 163 9.23 -23.41 1.90
CA ALA A 163 10.61 -23.87 1.94
C ALA A 163 11.43 -23.41 0.71
N THR A 164 10.78 -23.27 -0.45
CA THR A 164 11.40 -22.73 -1.67
C THR A 164 11.71 -21.24 -1.53
N TYR A 165 10.78 -20.45 -0.99
CA TYR A 165 11.05 -19.04 -0.68
C TYR A 165 12.12 -18.90 0.40
N ALA A 166 12.00 -19.64 1.50
CA ALA A 166 12.97 -19.60 2.59
C ALA A 166 14.38 -20.06 2.17
N SER A 167 14.52 -21.04 1.27
CA SER A 167 15.83 -21.42 0.71
C SER A 167 16.36 -20.41 -0.32
N THR A 168 15.49 -19.65 -0.97
CA THR A 168 15.89 -18.56 -1.88
C THR A 168 16.44 -17.36 -1.11
N PHE A 169 15.82 -17.04 0.03
CA PHE A 169 16.14 -15.85 0.81
C PHE A 169 17.05 -16.10 2.01
N GLY A 170 16.95 -17.30 2.58
CA GLY A 170 17.81 -17.80 3.64
C GLY A 170 19.01 -18.53 3.06
N ASN A 171 20.09 -18.59 3.83
CA ASN A 171 21.32 -19.24 3.42
C ASN A 171 21.29 -20.76 3.63
N LEU A 172 20.29 -21.45 3.06
CA LEU A 172 20.08 -22.90 3.25
C LEU A 172 19.60 -23.56 1.96
N SER A 173 19.81 -24.88 1.83
CA SER A 173 19.30 -25.65 0.69
C SER A 173 17.81 -25.91 0.81
N LEU A 174 17.15 -26.29 -0.29
CA LEU A 174 15.74 -26.67 -0.26
C LEU A 174 15.51 -27.90 0.62
N GLU A 175 16.42 -28.88 0.56
CA GLU A 175 16.38 -30.10 1.37
C GLU A 175 16.50 -29.80 2.87
N GLU A 176 17.32 -28.82 3.24
CA GLU A 176 17.42 -28.33 4.62
C GLU A 176 16.13 -27.60 5.03
N ALA A 177 15.59 -26.76 4.14
CA ALA A 177 14.42 -25.94 4.41
C ALA A 177 13.16 -26.78 4.66
N VAL A 178 12.93 -27.82 3.87
CA VAL A 178 11.74 -28.68 4.04
C VAL A 178 11.70 -29.41 5.39
N GLN A 179 12.85 -29.58 6.06
CA GLN A 179 12.96 -30.23 7.37
C GLN A 179 12.77 -29.26 8.54
N MET A 180 12.76 -27.94 8.30
CA MET A 180 12.60 -26.94 9.36
C MET A 180 11.12 -26.76 9.73
N PRO A 181 10.80 -26.38 10.99
CA PRO A 181 9.46 -25.94 11.38
C PRO A 181 8.96 -24.73 10.57
N VAL A 182 7.65 -24.60 10.33
CA VAL A 182 7.07 -23.47 9.58
C VAL A 182 7.46 -22.15 10.24
N ARG A 183 7.39 -22.08 11.57
CA ARG A 183 7.81 -20.90 12.34
C ARG A 183 9.25 -20.45 12.02
N ASP A 184 10.18 -21.40 11.93
CA ASP A 184 11.59 -21.07 11.70
C ASP A 184 11.81 -20.58 10.25
N LEU A 185 11.09 -21.16 9.28
CA LEU A 185 11.05 -20.68 7.89
C LEU A 185 10.43 -19.27 7.79
N ASN A 186 9.34 -19.02 8.53
CA ASN A 186 8.71 -17.71 8.62
C ASN A 186 9.66 -16.66 9.21
N ASN A 187 10.43 -17.02 10.24
CA ASN A 187 11.45 -16.13 10.81
C ASN A 187 12.57 -15.82 9.81
N ILE A 188 13.03 -16.80 9.04
CA ILE A 188 14.02 -16.58 7.96
C ILE A 188 13.46 -15.57 6.95
N LEU A 189 12.22 -15.80 6.50
CA LEU A 189 11.57 -14.98 5.49
C LEU A 189 11.29 -13.57 6.01
N HIS A 190 10.72 -13.44 7.21
CA HIS A 190 10.47 -12.17 7.87
C HIS A 190 11.75 -11.34 8.02
N ASN A 191 12.85 -11.93 8.48
CA ASN A 191 14.13 -11.22 8.62
C ASN A 191 14.70 -10.82 7.25
N ALA A 192 14.64 -11.72 6.27
CA ALA A 192 15.09 -11.44 4.92
C ALA A 192 14.32 -10.29 4.27
N ARG A 193 13.00 -10.27 4.44
CA ARG A 193 12.08 -9.25 3.94
C ARG A 193 12.18 -7.95 4.72
N LYS A 194 12.47 -8.00 6.03
CA LYS A 194 12.68 -6.82 6.86
C LYS A 194 13.87 -5.98 6.36
N GLU A 195 14.95 -6.60 5.91
CA GLU A 195 16.10 -5.86 5.35
C GLU A 195 15.75 -5.16 4.03
N VAL A 196 14.98 -5.83 3.17
CA VAL A 196 14.43 -5.26 1.93
C VAL A 196 13.47 -4.11 2.27
N LYS A 197 12.50 -4.36 3.16
CA LYS A 197 11.51 -3.37 3.61
C LYS A 197 12.13 -2.17 4.33
N GLU A 198 13.12 -2.35 5.20
CA GLU A 198 13.74 -1.22 5.91
C GLU A 198 14.52 -0.28 4.99
N PHE A 199 14.94 -0.75 3.83
CA PHE A 199 15.52 0.10 2.79
C PHE A 199 14.43 0.72 1.93
N TYR A 200 13.49 -0.09 1.43
CA TYR A 200 12.46 0.36 0.48
C TYR A 200 11.27 1.14 1.07
N ARG A 201 10.91 0.90 2.34
CA ARG A 201 9.69 1.44 2.96
C ARG A 201 9.82 2.90 3.40
N GLU A 202 11.03 3.45 3.46
CA GLU A 202 11.23 4.86 3.82
C GLU A 202 11.39 5.74 2.58
N GLU A 203 12.22 5.32 1.62
CA GLU A 203 12.57 6.04 0.37
C GLU A 203 11.42 6.05 -0.65
N LEU A 204 10.99 4.87 -1.14
CA LEU A 204 9.93 4.77 -2.15
C LEU A 204 8.59 5.25 -1.63
N LYS A 205 8.33 5.05 -0.34
CA LYS A 205 7.07 5.48 0.26
C LYS A 205 6.96 6.99 0.26
N GLU A 206 8.05 7.71 0.54
CA GLU A 206 8.07 9.17 0.53
C GLU A 206 7.96 9.73 -0.89
N GLN A 207 8.72 9.19 -1.85
CA GLN A 207 8.61 9.58 -3.26
C GLN A 207 7.22 9.31 -3.83
N PHE A 208 6.66 8.13 -3.56
CA PHE A 208 5.29 7.78 -3.96
C PHE A 208 4.25 8.70 -3.31
N PHE A 209 4.41 9.05 -2.04
CA PHE A 209 3.48 9.98 -1.37
C PHE A 209 3.58 11.40 -1.93
N ASN A 210 4.80 11.89 -2.16
CA ASN A 210 5.03 13.20 -2.76
C ASN A 210 4.44 13.25 -4.17
N LEU A 211 4.67 12.21 -4.99
CA LEU A 211 4.07 12.08 -6.31
C LEU A 211 2.54 12.02 -6.23
N LYS A 212 1.96 11.25 -5.31
CA LYS A 212 0.50 11.18 -5.12
C LYS A 212 -0.08 12.54 -4.74
N ASP A 213 0.61 13.29 -3.89
CA ASP A 213 0.22 14.65 -3.53
C ASP A 213 0.33 15.60 -4.72
N GLU A 214 1.41 15.52 -5.50
CA GLU A 214 1.63 16.30 -6.72
C GLU A 214 0.56 16.00 -7.79
N LEU A 215 0.31 14.72 -8.09
CA LEU A 215 -0.72 14.30 -9.03
C LEU A 215 -2.11 14.73 -8.57
N LYS A 216 -2.37 14.76 -7.26
CA LYS A 216 -3.63 15.26 -6.69
C LYS A 216 -3.76 16.77 -6.89
N VAL A 217 -2.70 17.55 -6.71
CA VAL A 217 -2.70 18.98 -7.00
C VAL A 217 -2.92 19.22 -8.50
N LYS A 218 -2.19 18.49 -9.35
CA LYS A 218 -2.31 18.52 -10.82
C LYS A 218 -3.72 18.15 -11.28
N TYR A 219 -4.35 17.15 -10.65
CA TYR A 219 -5.76 16.81 -10.89
C TYR A 219 -6.67 18.02 -10.61
N TYR A 220 -6.56 18.64 -9.43
CA TYR A 220 -7.40 19.79 -9.12
C TYR A 220 -7.13 21.00 -10.02
N GLN A 221 -5.88 21.25 -10.40
CA GLN A 221 -5.54 22.30 -11.37
C GLN A 221 -6.20 22.05 -12.72
N LYS A 222 -6.00 20.86 -13.31
CA LYS A 222 -6.58 20.48 -14.61
C LYS A 222 -8.10 20.53 -14.60
N VAL A 223 -8.74 20.05 -13.52
CA VAL A 223 -10.21 20.10 -13.38
C VAL A 223 -10.70 21.54 -13.22
N THR A 224 -10.00 22.37 -12.43
CA THR A 224 -10.34 23.79 -12.25
C THR A 224 -10.25 24.54 -13.58
N GLU A 225 -9.17 24.33 -14.34
CA GLU A 225 -8.98 24.91 -15.68
C GLU A 225 -10.06 24.45 -16.66
N LEU A 226 -10.36 23.15 -16.70
CA LEU A 226 -11.42 22.60 -17.54
C LEU A 226 -12.78 23.24 -17.27
N ILE A 227 -13.16 23.38 -15.99
CA ILE A 227 -14.44 23.99 -15.62
C ILE A 227 -14.41 25.50 -15.92
N TYR A 228 -13.28 26.17 -15.66
CA TYR A 228 -13.10 27.58 -15.96
C TYR A 228 -13.31 27.87 -17.44
N ASP A 229 -12.66 27.10 -18.32
CA ASP A 229 -12.78 27.25 -19.77
C ASP A 229 -14.19 26.95 -20.27
N THR A 230 -14.81 25.88 -19.75
CA THR A 230 -16.18 25.51 -20.11
C THR A 230 -17.16 26.62 -19.73
N LEU A 231 -17.12 27.09 -18.48
CA LEU A 231 -18.00 28.13 -17.97
C LEU A 231 -17.75 29.49 -18.65
N SER A 232 -16.50 29.81 -18.97
CA SER A 232 -16.13 31.02 -19.71
C SER A 232 -16.74 31.08 -21.11
N ASN A 233 -16.91 29.92 -21.76
CA ASN A 233 -17.44 29.80 -23.11
C ASN A 233 -18.97 29.68 -23.17
N LEU A 234 -19.66 29.43 -22.05
CA LEU A 234 -21.13 29.44 -22.02
C LEU A 234 -21.68 30.84 -22.29
N SER A 235 -22.70 30.91 -23.14
CA SER A 235 -23.45 32.13 -23.44
C SER A 235 -24.41 32.50 -22.32
N ASP A 236 -24.77 33.79 -22.24
CA ASP A 236 -25.74 34.28 -21.26
C ASP A 236 -27.10 33.58 -21.38
N GLU A 237 -27.52 33.22 -22.60
CA GLU A 237 -28.77 32.50 -22.86
C GLU A 237 -28.72 31.07 -22.29
N GLU A 238 -27.60 30.36 -22.46
CA GLU A 238 -27.40 29.04 -21.87
C GLU A 238 -27.41 29.08 -20.33
N LEU A 239 -26.75 30.08 -19.75
CA LEU A 239 -26.69 30.25 -18.29
C LEU A 239 -28.06 30.52 -17.69
N ILE A 240 -28.85 31.41 -18.31
CA ILE A 240 -30.22 31.69 -17.87
C ILE A 240 -31.09 30.44 -17.99
N ASN A 241 -30.98 29.68 -19.09
CA ASN A 241 -31.79 28.47 -19.29
C ASN A 241 -31.46 27.36 -18.29
N LEU A 242 -30.22 27.29 -17.80
CA LEU A 242 -29.76 26.25 -16.88
C LEU A 242 -29.96 26.63 -15.41
N PHE A 243 -29.72 27.90 -15.05
CA PHE A 243 -29.61 28.34 -13.66
C PHE A 243 -30.46 29.58 -13.31
N ASP A 244 -31.31 30.04 -14.23
CA ASP A 244 -32.17 31.23 -14.10
C ASP A 244 -31.42 32.56 -13.86
N THR A 245 -30.09 32.57 -13.84
CA THR A 245 -29.25 33.77 -13.67
C THR A 245 -27.89 33.62 -14.37
N ILE A 246 -27.34 34.74 -14.87
CA ILE A 246 -25.98 34.81 -15.41
C ILE A 246 -24.92 34.98 -14.31
N GLU A 247 -25.34 35.32 -13.09
CA GLU A 247 -24.45 35.66 -11.97
C GLU A 247 -23.61 34.46 -11.52
N VAL A 248 -24.12 33.23 -11.69
CA VAL A 248 -23.39 31.97 -11.43
C VAL A 248 -22.01 31.96 -12.07
N LYS A 249 -21.88 32.49 -13.30
CA LYS A 249 -20.63 32.51 -14.04
C LYS A 249 -19.58 33.34 -13.32
N THR A 250 -19.92 34.56 -12.93
CA THR A 250 -18.96 35.45 -12.27
C THR A 250 -18.56 34.91 -10.90
N ILE A 251 -19.53 34.45 -10.11
CA ILE A 251 -19.29 33.94 -8.76
C ILE A 251 -18.42 32.69 -8.81
N TYR A 252 -18.71 31.75 -9.70
CA TYR A 252 -17.96 30.50 -9.76
C TYR A 252 -16.57 30.66 -10.38
N LEU A 253 -16.38 31.55 -11.38
CA LEU A 253 -15.04 31.83 -11.88
C LEU A 253 -14.14 32.47 -10.79
N ASN A 254 -14.71 33.31 -9.92
CA ASN A 254 -13.96 33.85 -8.78
C ASN A 254 -13.62 32.76 -7.76
N TYR A 255 -14.54 31.82 -7.50
CA TYR A 255 -14.26 30.63 -6.70
C TYR A 255 -13.09 29.81 -7.26
N LEU A 256 -13.15 29.47 -8.55
CA LEU A 256 -12.09 28.70 -9.21
C LEU A 256 -10.74 29.43 -9.17
N ASN A 257 -10.72 30.76 -9.34
CA ASN A 257 -9.49 31.54 -9.23
C ASN A 257 -8.90 31.51 -7.82
N GLU A 258 -9.72 31.62 -6.76
CA GLU A 258 -9.24 31.51 -5.38
C GLU A 258 -8.72 30.10 -5.06
N ILE A 259 -9.38 29.06 -5.58
CA ILE A 259 -8.88 27.69 -5.48
C ILE A 259 -7.55 27.52 -6.22
N ASN A 260 -7.44 28.03 -7.44
CA ASN A 260 -6.22 27.91 -8.22
C ASN A 260 -5.05 28.64 -7.56
N ASN A 261 -5.28 29.85 -7.02
CA ASN A 261 -4.28 30.58 -6.24
C ASN A 261 -3.84 29.79 -5.00
N LEU A 262 -4.78 29.17 -4.28
CA LEU A 262 -4.45 28.31 -3.14
C LEU A 262 -3.59 27.10 -3.55
N LEU A 263 -3.86 26.48 -4.70
CA LEU A 263 -3.07 25.36 -5.22
C LEU A 263 -1.66 25.81 -5.63
N ASN A 264 -1.52 27.02 -6.19
CA ASN A 264 -0.25 27.56 -6.68
C ASN A 264 0.62 28.16 -5.56
N ASP A 265 0.07 28.91 -4.61
CA ASP A 265 0.80 29.48 -3.46
C ASP A 265 1.44 28.38 -2.59
N ASN A 266 0.79 27.23 -2.50
CA ASN A 266 1.36 26.07 -1.81
C ASN A 266 2.48 25.41 -2.62
N HIS A 267 2.49 25.46 -3.96
CA HIS A 267 3.63 24.94 -4.74
C HIS A 267 4.93 25.72 -4.47
N GLU A 268 4.86 27.04 -4.24
CA GLU A 268 6.03 27.86 -3.88
C GLU A 268 6.48 27.65 -2.41
N GLU A 269 5.58 27.32 -1.48
CA GLU A 269 5.95 26.93 -0.09
C GLU A 269 6.32 25.43 0.05
N ILE A 270 5.90 24.57 -0.89
CA ILE A 270 6.25 23.14 -1.00
C ILE A 270 7.57 22.96 -1.76
N GLU A 271 7.98 23.93 -2.59
CA GLU A 271 9.39 24.17 -2.90
C GLU A 271 10.14 24.64 -1.64
N ASN A 272 10.23 23.74 -0.66
CA ASN A 272 11.41 23.38 0.10
C ASN A 272 12.46 24.49 0.22
N THR A 273 12.76 24.89 1.46
CA THR A 273 13.86 25.82 1.77
C THR A 273 15.11 25.42 0.99
N ASN A 274 15.99 26.36 0.59
CA ASN A 274 17.19 26.04 -0.21
C ASN A 274 17.99 24.81 0.28
N GLN A 275 17.88 24.48 1.57
CA GLN A 275 18.52 23.35 2.22
C GLN A 275 17.88 21.98 1.90
N ASP A 276 16.57 21.92 1.69
CA ASP A 276 15.87 20.67 1.32
C ASP A 276 16.09 20.36 -0.17
N LYS A 277 16.09 21.38 -1.05
CA LYS A 277 16.46 21.22 -2.48
C LYS A 277 17.87 20.66 -2.67
N GLU A 278 18.82 21.10 -1.84
CA GLU A 278 20.19 20.56 -1.85
C GLU A 278 20.23 19.08 -1.43
N ILE A 279 19.39 18.66 -0.48
CA ILE A 279 19.31 17.25 -0.04
C ILE A 279 18.66 16.39 -1.13
N ASP A 280 17.56 16.86 -1.73
CA ASP A 280 16.88 16.19 -2.84
C ASP A 280 17.84 15.95 -4.02
N GLU A 281 18.63 16.97 -4.41
CA GLU A 281 19.63 16.84 -5.48
C GLU A 281 20.71 15.79 -5.17
N ILE A 282 21.20 15.75 -3.92
CA ILE A 282 22.19 14.75 -3.47
C ILE A 282 21.59 13.33 -3.49
N ILE A 283 20.34 13.20 -3.05
CA ILE A 283 19.62 11.93 -3.07
C ILE A 283 19.51 11.41 -4.51
N THR A 284 19.00 12.23 -5.44
CA THR A 284 18.84 11.85 -6.85
C THR A 284 20.17 11.44 -7.49
N GLU A 285 21.27 12.15 -7.17
CA GLU A 285 22.60 11.78 -7.67
C GLU A 285 23.03 10.40 -7.16
N LEU A 286 22.86 10.14 -5.87
CA LEU A 286 23.23 8.87 -5.25
C LEU A 286 22.36 7.70 -5.73
N GLU A 287 21.06 7.91 -5.96
CA GLU A 287 20.15 6.92 -6.54
C GLU A 287 20.59 6.55 -7.96
N THR A 288 20.91 7.54 -8.79
CA THR A 288 21.41 7.32 -10.15
C THR A 288 22.70 6.49 -10.12
N GLN A 289 23.62 6.83 -9.22
CA GLN A 289 24.86 6.07 -9.03
C GLN A 289 24.60 4.64 -8.57
N LEU A 290 23.65 4.45 -7.64
CA LEU A 290 23.25 3.14 -7.14
C LEU A 290 22.67 2.28 -8.26
N GLU A 291 21.77 2.82 -9.07
CA GLU A 291 21.15 2.09 -10.19
C GLU A 291 22.20 1.67 -11.22
N GLU A 292 23.11 2.58 -11.59
CA GLU A 292 24.22 2.25 -12.48
C GLU A 292 25.09 1.11 -11.92
N LEU A 293 25.39 1.14 -10.61
CA LEU A 293 26.18 0.10 -9.97
C LEU A 293 25.43 -1.23 -9.91
N LEU A 294 24.12 -1.23 -9.63
CA LEU A 294 23.29 -2.44 -9.66
C LEU A 294 23.24 -3.05 -11.06
N ASN A 295 23.11 -2.21 -12.09
CA ASN A 295 23.13 -2.64 -13.48
C ASN A 295 24.50 -3.20 -13.91
N LYS A 296 25.60 -2.59 -13.45
CA LYS A 296 26.98 -3.13 -13.64
C LYS A 296 27.17 -4.44 -12.88
N PHE A 297 26.69 -4.51 -11.64
CA PHE A 297 26.74 -5.69 -10.78
C PHE A 297 26.03 -6.89 -11.41
N LYS A 298 24.85 -6.69 -11.99
CA LYS A 298 24.09 -7.73 -12.70
C LYS A 298 24.89 -8.39 -13.84
N LYS A 299 25.81 -7.65 -14.45
CA LYS A 299 26.68 -8.12 -15.55
C LYS A 299 28.04 -8.64 -15.08
N ALA A 300 28.38 -8.50 -13.80
CA ALA A 300 29.70 -8.81 -13.26
C ALA A 300 29.88 -10.28 -12.86
N HIS A 301 31.13 -10.75 -12.83
CA HIS A 301 31.48 -12.13 -12.46
C HIS A 301 32.70 -12.18 -11.53
N GLY A 302 32.75 -13.16 -10.62
CA GLY A 302 33.94 -13.44 -9.82
C GLY A 302 34.35 -12.32 -8.86
N ARG A 303 35.61 -11.85 -8.95
CA ARG A 303 36.15 -10.81 -8.05
C ARG A 303 35.48 -9.44 -8.23
N ASP A 304 35.08 -9.11 -9.46
CA ASP A 304 34.45 -7.83 -9.78
C ASP A 304 33.12 -7.67 -9.01
N LYS A 305 32.37 -8.76 -8.80
CA LYS A 305 31.15 -8.74 -7.97
C LYS A 305 31.41 -8.31 -6.52
N LYS A 306 32.54 -8.69 -5.91
CA LYS A 306 32.86 -8.33 -4.52
C LYS A 306 33.11 -6.83 -4.36
N GLU A 307 33.78 -6.21 -5.32
CA GLU A 307 34.05 -4.76 -5.30
C GLU A 307 32.76 -3.92 -5.52
N PHE A 308 31.87 -4.39 -6.39
CA PHE A 308 30.55 -3.79 -6.55
C PHE A 308 29.71 -3.91 -5.29
N ILE A 309 29.77 -5.04 -4.57
CA ILE A 309 29.00 -5.23 -3.33
C ILE A 309 29.32 -4.18 -2.28
N GLU A 310 30.61 -3.96 -2.03
CA GLU A 310 31.05 -2.97 -1.04
C GLU A 310 30.67 -1.54 -1.45
N SER A 311 30.79 -1.22 -2.74
CA SER A 311 30.42 0.09 -3.28
C SER A 311 28.92 0.36 -3.16
N ILE A 312 28.10 -0.63 -3.52
CA ILE A 312 26.63 -0.57 -3.39
C ILE A 312 26.24 -0.42 -1.91
N LYS A 313 26.87 -1.18 -1.01
CA LYS A 313 26.59 -1.13 0.42
C LYS A 313 26.88 0.25 1.03
N ASN A 314 27.96 0.89 0.61
CA ASN A 314 28.31 2.23 1.08
C ASN A 314 27.27 3.27 0.61
N ILE A 315 26.92 3.29 -0.68
CA ILE A 315 25.92 4.22 -1.21
C ILE A 315 24.57 4.00 -0.52
N ARG A 316 24.16 2.75 -0.31
CA ARG A 316 22.94 2.41 0.43
C ARG A 316 22.94 2.95 1.86
N SER A 317 24.08 2.85 2.56
CA SER A 317 24.18 3.37 3.93
C SER A 317 24.02 4.89 3.94
N THR A 318 24.66 5.59 3.00
CA THR A 318 24.55 7.05 2.86
C THR A 318 23.13 7.47 2.54
N LEU A 319 22.48 6.83 1.56
CA LEU A 319 21.09 7.08 1.20
C LEU A 319 20.16 6.88 2.40
N LYS A 320 20.31 5.77 3.15
CA LYS A 320 19.51 5.50 4.34
C LYS A 320 19.59 6.62 5.38
N ASP A 321 20.78 7.17 5.61
CA ASP A 321 20.98 8.26 6.56
C ASP A 321 20.37 9.57 6.05
N LEU A 322 20.54 9.88 4.76
CA LEU A 322 19.95 11.05 4.11
C LEU A 322 18.42 11.03 4.15
N TYR A 323 17.79 9.92 3.78
CA TYR A 323 16.32 9.78 3.86
C TYR A 323 15.80 9.95 5.28
N LYS A 324 16.51 9.41 6.27
CA LYS A 324 16.11 9.54 7.67
C LYS A 324 16.20 10.99 8.15
N GLU A 325 17.21 11.73 7.70
CA GLU A 325 17.34 13.16 7.98
C GLU A 325 16.24 13.96 7.29
N HIS A 326 16.00 13.70 6.00
CA HIS A 326 14.97 14.32 5.17
C HIS A 326 13.55 14.14 5.72
N LYS A 327 13.17 12.89 6.00
CA LYS A 327 11.84 12.49 6.52
C LYS A 327 11.43 13.22 7.80
N ASN A 328 12.37 13.47 8.70
CA ASN A 328 12.10 14.15 9.97
C ASN A 328 11.77 15.64 9.77
N GLN A 329 12.27 16.25 8.69
CA GLN A 329 12.01 17.64 8.30
C GLN A 329 10.71 17.71 7.48
N HIS A 330 10.56 16.85 6.47
CA HIS A 330 9.39 16.78 5.60
C HIS A 330 8.08 16.45 6.31
N ARG A 331 8.05 15.44 7.21
CA ARG A 331 6.80 15.05 7.91
C ARG A 331 6.19 16.17 8.74
N LYS A 332 7.02 17.01 9.35
CA LYS A 332 6.54 18.15 10.17
C LYS A 332 5.94 19.26 9.30
N ASN A 333 6.54 19.51 8.15
CA ASN A 333 6.10 20.55 7.23
C ASN A 333 4.85 20.11 6.44
N ASN A 334 4.85 18.91 5.85
CA ASN A 334 3.74 18.41 5.03
C ASN A 334 2.44 18.21 5.83
N SER A 335 2.48 17.66 7.05
CA SER A 335 1.26 17.48 7.84
C SER A 335 0.63 18.81 8.24
N PHE A 336 1.45 19.82 8.55
CA PHE A 336 0.99 21.14 8.93
C PHE A 336 0.45 21.94 7.73
N GLN A 337 1.11 21.84 6.57
CA GLN A 337 0.63 22.46 5.32
C GLN A 337 -0.67 21.82 4.82
N LYS A 338 -0.79 20.48 4.80
CA LYS A 338 -2.05 19.78 4.46
C LYS A 338 -3.20 20.22 5.37
N PHE A 339 -2.93 20.39 6.66
CA PHE A 339 -3.90 20.90 7.63
C PHE A 339 -4.33 22.33 7.29
N LYS A 340 -3.38 23.25 7.05
CA LYS A 340 -3.67 24.63 6.61
C LYS A 340 -4.51 24.67 5.33
N MET A 341 -4.13 23.87 4.33
CA MET A 341 -4.81 23.82 3.03
C MET A 341 -6.27 23.38 3.18
N PHE A 342 -6.54 22.39 4.03
CA PHE A 342 -7.90 21.95 4.30
C PHE A 342 -8.79 23.07 4.86
N PHE A 343 -8.29 23.88 5.80
CA PHE A 343 -9.05 25.02 6.32
C PHE A 343 -9.23 26.11 5.27
N ALA A 344 -8.19 26.45 4.52
CA ALA A 344 -8.27 27.45 3.46
C ALA A 344 -9.30 27.07 2.39
N TYR A 345 -9.27 25.81 1.91
CA TYR A 345 -10.25 25.30 0.96
C TYR A 345 -11.67 25.36 1.51
N ARG A 346 -11.87 24.92 2.75
CA ARG A 346 -13.19 24.94 3.41
C ARG A 346 -13.72 26.36 3.55
N ASP A 347 -12.86 27.31 3.92
CA ASP A 347 -13.24 28.70 4.14
C ASP A 347 -13.58 29.39 2.80
N ILE A 348 -12.80 29.14 1.73
CA ILE A 348 -13.12 29.58 0.36
C ILE A 348 -14.46 28.98 -0.08
N ARG A 349 -14.65 27.67 0.02
CA ARG A 349 -15.91 27.02 -0.36
C ARG A 349 -17.10 27.61 0.41
N HIS A 350 -16.96 27.80 1.72
CA HIS A 350 -18.04 28.35 2.55
C HIS A 350 -18.46 29.76 2.10
N LYS A 351 -17.49 30.61 1.76
CA LYS A 351 -17.75 31.95 1.19
C LYS A 351 -18.62 31.85 -0.07
N TYR A 352 -18.25 31.01 -1.02
CA TYR A 352 -18.95 30.93 -2.31
C TYR A 352 -20.29 30.20 -2.25
N VAL A 353 -20.46 29.23 -1.34
CA VAL A 353 -21.77 28.64 -1.04
C VAL A 353 -22.78 29.71 -0.56
N ILE A 354 -22.32 30.69 0.22
CA ILE A 354 -23.17 31.80 0.65
C ILE A 354 -23.52 32.72 -0.54
N GLU A 355 -22.56 33.02 -1.40
CA GLU A 355 -22.79 33.84 -2.60
C GLU A 355 -23.80 33.18 -3.57
N PHE A 356 -23.67 31.88 -3.80
CA PHE A 356 -24.64 31.09 -4.59
C PHE A 356 -26.04 31.11 -3.99
N ARG A 357 -26.15 30.93 -2.67
CA ARG A 357 -27.44 31.02 -1.98
C ARG A 357 -28.13 32.38 -2.18
N ASN A 358 -27.36 33.46 -2.24
CA ASN A 358 -27.91 34.81 -2.42
C ASN A 358 -28.53 35.03 -3.81
N ILE A 359 -28.07 34.28 -4.82
CA ILE A 359 -28.63 34.31 -6.18
C ILE A 359 -29.68 33.20 -6.42
N GLY A 360 -30.05 32.46 -5.36
CA GLY A 360 -31.09 31.43 -5.43
C GLY A 360 -30.66 30.11 -6.08
N VAL A 361 -29.36 29.88 -6.24
CA VAL A 361 -28.81 28.66 -6.85
C VAL A 361 -28.15 27.81 -5.76
N ASP A 362 -28.42 26.50 -5.76
CA ASP A 362 -27.73 25.57 -4.86
C ASP A 362 -26.33 25.24 -5.41
N PHE A 363 -25.30 25.48 -4.59
CA PHE A 363 -23.91 25.30 -4.99
C PHE A 363 -23.57 23.83 -5.26
N ASP A 364 -24.11 22.90 -4.45
CA ASP A 364 -23.79 21.48 -4.57
C ASP A 364 -24.49 20.88 -5.82
N GLU A 365 -25.73 21.29 -6.10
CA GLU A 365 -26.43 20.93 -7.34
C GLU A 365 -25.72 21.48 -8.58
N PHE A 366 -25.22 22.73 -8.51
CA PHE A 366 -24.42 23.34 -9.57
C PHE A 366 -23.13 22.57 -9.83
N GLU A 367 -22.33 22.28 -8.79
CA GLU A 367 -21.09 21.50 -8.92
C GLU A 367 -21.39 20.11 -9.51
N LYS A 368 -22.45 19.45 -9.04
CA LYS A 368 -22.85 18.13 -9.54
C LYS A 368 -23.26 18.16 -11.01
N TYR A 369 -23.99 19.18 -11.45
CA TYR A 369 -24.37 19.35 -12.85
C TYR A 369 -23.12 19.43 -13.75
N PHE A 370 -22.18 20.32 -13.43
CA PHE A 370 -20.95 20.49 -14.21
C PHE A 370 -20.06 19.24 -14.17
N THR A 371 -19.94 18.60 -13.01
CA THR A 371 -19.16 17.36 -12.87
C THR A 371 -19.72 16.25 -13.75
N ASN A 372 -21.05 16.09 -13.81
CA ASN A 372 -21.68 15.11 -14.68
C ASN A 372 -21.52 15.45 -16.17
N GLN A 373 -21.61 16.74 -16.53
CA GLN A 373 -21.46 17.18 -17.91
C GLN A 373 -20.03 16.96 -18.43
N LEU A 374 -19.04 17.12 -17.55
CA LEU A 374 -17.61 17.00 -17.84
C LEU A 374 -17.04 15.63 -17.46
N GLU A 375 -17.89 14.65 -17.13
CA GLU A 375 -17.47 13.35 -16.62
C GLU A 375 -16.45 12.68 -17.54
N LYS A 376 -16.65 12.77 -18.86
CA LYS A 376 -15.76 12.16 -19.85
C LYS A 376 -14.38 12.84 -19.86
N GLU A 377 -14.35 14.17 -19.85
CA GLU A 377 -13.13 14.96 -19.84
C GLU A 377 -12.36 14.79 -18.52
N ILE A 378 -13.07 14.74 -17.40
CA ILE A 378 -12.51 14.45 -16.07
C ILE A 378 -11.92 13.04 -16.05
N ASN A 379 -12.64 12.04 -16.59
CA ASN A 379 -12.11 10.68 -16.69
C ASN A 379 -10.85 10.62 -17.55
N ASN A 380 -10.76 11.37 -18.66
CA ASN A 380 -9.54 11.45 -19.45
C ASN A 380 -8.37 12.04 -18.66
N ILE A 381 -8.60 13.08 -17.85
CA ILE A 381 -7.58 13.63 -16.93
C ILE A 381 -7.14 12.55 -15.93
N ILE A 382 -8.08 11.80 -15.37
CA ILE A 382 -7.77 10.70 -14.44
C ILE A 382 -6.91 9.65 -15.14
N TYR A 383 -7.28 9.21 -16.35
CA TYR A 383 -6.50 8.24 -17.12
C TYR A 383 -5.07 8.74 -17.41
N GLU A 384 -4.90 10.00 -17.82
CA GLU A 384 -3.57 10.58 -18.07
C GLU A 384 -2.71 10.59 -16.80
N LEU A 385 -3.29 10.99 -15.65
CA LEU A 385 -2.57 10.99 -14.38
C LEU A 385 -2.29 9.58 -13.85
N GLN A 386 -3.17 8.61 -14.17
CA GLN A 386 -2.92 7.20 -13.89
C GLN A 386 -1.77 6.66 -14.73
N GLU A 387 -1.66 7.02 -16.00
CA GLU A 387 -0.50 6.65 -16.83
C GLU A 387 0.81 7.24 -16.29
N GLU A 388 0.81 8.50 -15.83
CA GLU A 388 1.97 9.11 -15.17
C GLU A 388 2.36 8.36 -13.89
N LEU A 389 1.37 8.04 -13.05
CA LEU A 389 1.59 7.24 -11.84
C LEU A 389 2.15 5.86 -12.18
N GLU A 390 1.62 5.22 -13.23
CA GLU A 390 2.01 3.88 -13.65
C GLU A 390 3.42 3.85 -14.23
N ALA A 391 3.82 4.87 -14.99
CA ALA A 391 5.19 5.00 -15.48
C ALA A 391 6.21 5.04 -14.33
N VAL A 392 5.92 5.81 -13.28
CA VAL A 392 6.80 5.91 -12.10
C VAL A 392 6.79 4.62 -11.28
N LYS A 393 5.63 3.97 -11.11
CA LYS A 393 5.57 2.65 -10.46
C LYS A 393 6.43 1.61 -11.18
N ASN A 394 6.35 1.55 -12.50
CA ASN A 394 7.17 0.62 -13.31
C ASN A 394 8.68 0.87 -13.11
N GLU A 395 9.09 2.13 -12.94
CA GLU A 395 10.49 2.46 -12.62
C GLU A 395 10.88 1.91 -11.25
N PHE A 396 10.03 2.10 -10.24
CA PHE A 396 10.26 1.57 -8.89
C PHE A 396 10.29 0.05 -8.81
N GLU A 397 9.42 -0.66 -9.54
CA GLU A 397 9.43 -2.13 -9.61
C GLU A 397 10.76 -2.65 -10.18
N ASN A 398 11.25 -2.02 -11.24
CA ASN A 398 12.53 -2.38 -11.85
C ASN A 398 13.70 -2.19 -10.88
N GLN A 399 13.71 -1.07 -10.14
CA GLN A 399 14.70 -0.82 -9.09
C GLN A 399 14.60 -1.85 -7.96
N GLY A 400 13.38 -2.17 -7.52
CA GLY A 400 13.08 -3.21 -6.53
C GLY A 400 13.68 -4.56 -6.90
N LYS A 401 13.50 -4.98 -8.15
CA LYS A 401 14.00 -6.25 -8.68
C LYS A 401 15.53 -6.32 -8.72
N LEU A 402 16.19 -5.27 -9.23
CA LEU A 402 17.66 -5.21 -9.32
C LEU A 402 18.34 -5.44 -7.96
N TYR A 403 17.71 -4.97 -6.90
CA TYR A 403 18.26 -5.06 -5.56
C TYR A 403 17.95 -6.38 -4.85
N ARG A 404 16.77 -6.97 -5.10
CA ARG A 404 16.49 -8.34 -4.66
C ARG A 404 17.57 -9.29 -5.19
N ASP A 405 17.92 -9.13 -6.47
CA ASP A 405 19.01 -9.88 -7.11
C ASP A 405 20.36 -9.61 -6.41
N TYR A 406 20.66 -8.34 -6.09
CA TYR A 406 21.85 -7.96 -5.33
C TYR A 406 21.96 -8.63 -3.96
N LEU A 407 20.91 -8.53 -3.12
CA LEU A 407 20.93 -9.06 -1.76
C LEU A 407 21.09 -10.58 -1.74
N LYS A 408 20.45 -11.26 -2.69
CA LYS A 408 20.57 -12.71 -2.84
C LYS A 408 22.03 -13.10 -3.10
N GLU A 409 22.72 -12.38 -3.96
CA GLU A 409 24.12 -12.62 -4.31
C GLU A 409 25.10 -12.22 -3.20
N GLU A 410 24.86 -11.10 -2.50
CA GLU A 410 25.63 -10.71 -1.32
C GLU A 410 25.59 -11.82 -0.25
N ARG A 411 24.40 -12.36 0.03
CA ARG A 411 24.22 -13.47 0.99
C ARG A 411 24.92 -14.75 0.55
N ASN A 412 24.84 -15.11 -0.74
CA ASN A 412 25.55 -16.27 -1.28
C ASN A 412 27.08 -16.14 -1.11
N LEU A 413 27.65 -14.96 -1.32
CA LEU A 413 29.08 -14.73 -1.15
C LEU A 413 29.52 -14.74 0.31
N LEU A 414 28.65 -14.35 1.24
CA LEU A 414 28.90 -14.52 2.68
C LEU A 414 28.88 -16.00 3.10
N ARG A 415 28.17 -16.87 2.37
CA ARG A 415 28.26 -18.32 2.55
C ARG A 415 29.59 -18.89 2.12
N ASP A 416 30.11 -18.47 0.96
CA ASP A 416 31.33 -19.04 0.40
C ASP A 416 32.62 -18.65 1.16
N ASN A 417 32.55 -17.64 2.05
CA ASN A 417 33.69 -17.18 2.87
C ASN A 417 33.61 -17.64 4.35
N ASN A 418 32.56 -18.37 4.76
CA ASN A 418 32.41 -18.97 6.09
C ASN A 418 32.46 -20.50 5.97
#